data_AF-A0A7I4XZJ1-F1
#
_entry.id   AF-A0A7I4XZJ1-F1
#
_cell.length_a   1.000
_cell.length_b   1.000
_cell.length_c   1.000
_cell.angle_alpha   90.00
_cell.angle_beta   90.00
_cell.angle_gamma   90.00
#
_symmetry.space_group_name_H-M   'P 1'
#
loop_
_entity.id
_entity.type
_entity.pdbx_description
1 polymer ?
#
loop_
_entity_poly.entity_id
_entity_poly.type
_entity_poly.pdbx_seq_one_letter_code
_entity_poly.pdbx_strand_id
1 'polypeptide(L)'
;FMTLEEEVDEERKPYESDRLWLIRRTFLRKYWTEMPRDQLLCMSQLFINVNMMGCTYSDAVMEKVRRLGAGVMETANSLTLERKPTALPSKRTPATRDPVQPTTTAGPPKAPPPQQRNTVRLNSEDSYTEEKMKQIRLFLLQADYRASAMEMLNHATGRARSPWTQNTSDGVMRISIANVLVLEQKFTQPGVNSIEGAVNAIVETFLHGGDVSIKSRKLHFNGSGPQDLYCNFLKRCLKKAEKLASGAKTFKALLMALEKVNLDLSQHSTHLQGWSQKVDIRIGDLLASSRVLSKGECVRAKLDKAVDEMCARISDTIATGTVNIVRTDRGLELR
;
A
#
# COMPACT_ATOMS: atom_id res chain seq x y z
N PHE A 1 -48.69 -15.03 0.77
CA PHE A 1 -47.98 -13.81 0.35
C PHE A 1 -46.60 -13.88 0.97
N MET A 2 -45.56 -13.80 0.14
CA MET A 2 -44.19 -13.78 0.59
C MET A 2 -43.94 -12.42 1.29
N THR A 3 -43.26 -12.43 2.42
CA THR A 3 -42.91 -11.21 3.14
C THR A 3 -41.75 -10.50 2.43
N LEU A 4 -41.62 -9.19 2.62
CA LEU A 4 -40.50 -8.39 2.10
C LEU A 4 -39.14 -9.04 2.44
N GLU A 5 -39.02 -9.61 3.63
CA GLU A 5 -37.80 -10.27 4.10
C GLU A 5 -37.49 -11.55 3.32
N GLU A 6 -38.51 -12.35 3.04
CA GLU A 6 -38.38 -13.57 2.24
C GLU A 6 -38.03 -13.24 0.79
N GLU A 7 -38.69 -12.23 0.18
CA GLU A 7 -38.36 -11.82 -1.19
C GLU A 7 -36.93 -11.27 -1.31
N VAL A 8 -36.44 -10.55 -0.30
CA VAL A 8 -35.04 -10.10 -0.25
C VAL A 8 -34.09 -11.28 -0.08
N ASP A 9 -34.41 -12.24 0.78
CA ASP A 9 -33.55 -13.39 1.02
C ASP A 9 -33.41 -14.32 -0.21
N GLU A 10 -34.41 -14.41 -1.08
CA GLU A 10 -34.33 -15.12 -2.38
C GLU A 10 -33.28 -14.52 -3.33
N GLU A 11 -32.93 -13.25 -3.18
CA GLU A 11 -31.92 -12.61 -4.03
C GLU A 11 -30.49 -13.02 -3.66
N ARG A 12 -30.28 -13.70 -2.53
CA ARG A 12 -28.95 -14.14 -2.08
C ARG A 12 -28.32 -15.10 -3.07
N LYS A 13 -27.06 -14.85 -3.44
CA LYS A 13 -26.32 -15.72 -4.34
C LYS A 13 -25.52 -16.78 -3.56
N PRO A 14 -25.39 -18.02 -4.08
CA PRO A 14 -24.73 -19.12 -3.36
C PRO A 14 -23.27 -18.84 -2.97
N TYR A 15 -22.58 -17.99 -3.73
CA TYR A 15 -21.18 -17.64 -3.51
C TYR A 15 -20.97 -16.44 -2.56
N GLU A 16 -22.04 -15.84 -2.03
CA GLU A 16 -21.93 -14.72 -1.11
C GLU A 16 -21.64 -15.19 0.33
N SER A 17 -20.54 -14.70 0.90
CA SER A 17 -20.29 -14.87 2.33
C SER A 17 -21.34 -14.13 3.16
N ASP A 18 -21.57 -14.57 4.40
CA ASP A 18 -22.61 -14.00 5.26
C ASP A 18 -22.45 -12.50 5.48
N ARG A 19 -21.21 -12.00 5.56
CA ARG A 19 -20.93 -10.56 5.68
C ARG A 19 -21.24 -9.80 4.40
N LEU A 20 -20.88 -10.36 3.24
CA LEU A 20 -21.17 -9.75 1.94
C LEU A 20 -22.68 -9.69 1.71
N TRP A 21 -23.37 -10.79 2.03
CA TRP A 21 -24.81 -10.88 1.99
C TRP A 21 -25.47 -9.88 2.94
N LEU A 22 -25.03 -9.80 4.20
CA LEU A 22 -25.61 -8.86 5.17
C LEU A 22 -25.54 -7.40 4.66
N ILE A 23 -24.41 -7.00 4.08
CA ILE A 23 -24.24 -5.65 3.54
C ILE A 23 -25.14 -5.45 2.32
N ARG A 24 -25.18 -6.40 1.38
CA ARG A 24 -26.02 -6.30 0.18
C ARG A 24 -27.51 -6.31 0.54
N ARG A 25 -27.92 -7.18 1.46
CA ARG A 25 -29.27 -7.26 2.03
C ARG A 25 -29.68 -5.95 2.70
N THR A 26 -28.78 -5.31 3.44
CA THR A 26 -29.05 -4.00 4.06
C THR A 26 -29.32 -2.93 3.00
N PHE A 27 -28.57 -2.94 1.89
CA PHE A 27 -28.82 -2.05 0.76
C PHE A 27 -30.17 -2.35 0.09
N LEU A 28 -30.47 -3.63 -0.17
CA LEU A 28 -31.70 -4.08 -0.82
C LEU A 28 -32.94 -3.67 -0.01
N ARG A 29 -32.94 -3.92 1.30
CA ARG A 29 -34.04 -3.55 2.19
C ARG A 29 -34.33 -2.06 2.19
N LYS A 30 -33.29 -1.23 2.16
CA LYS A 30 -33.41 0.23 2.23
C LYS A 30 -34.17 0.81 1.04
N TYR A 31 -34.06 0.20 -0.14
CA TYR A 31 -34.57 0.75 -1.40
C TYR A 31 -35.57 -0.15 -2.12
N TRP A 32 -36.03 -1.24 -1.49
CA TRP A 32 -36.85 -2.28 -2.13
C TRP A 32 -38.15 -1.74 -2.75
N THR A 33 -38.78 -0.76 -2.09
CA THR A 33 -40.02 -0.12 -2.54
C THR A 33 -39.79 1.19 -3.28
N GLU A 34 -38.55 1.70 -3.30
CA GLU A 34 -38.20 3.02 -3.84
C GLU A 34 -37.59 2.95 -5.25
N MET A 35 -37.11 1.77 -5.66
CA MET A 35 -36.41 1.57 -6.92
C MET A 35 -36.95 0.36 -7.70
N PRO A 36 -37.00 0.43 -9.05
CA PRO A 36 -37.31 -0.74 -9.87
C PRO A 36 -36.34 -1.90 -9.57
N ARG A 37 -36.88 -3.13 -9.52
CA ARG A 37 -36.17 -4.36 -9.09
C ARG A 37 -34.81 -4.52 -9.78
N ASP A 38 -34.78 -4.51 -11.10
CA ASP A 38 -33.55 -4.73 -11.88
C ASP A 38 -32.49 -3.66 -11.61
N GLN A 39 -32.91 -2.40 -11.47
CA GLN A 39 -32.02 -1.30 -11.14
C GLN A 39 -31.48 -1.42 -9.72
N LEU A 40 -32.32 -1.84 -8.77
CA LEU A 40 -31.93 -2.05 -7.38
C LEU A 40 -30.92 -3.18 -7.26
N LEU A 41 -31.14 -4.31 -7.93
CA LEU A 41 -30.20 -5.44 -7.94
C LEU A 41 -28.85 -5.02 -8.53
N CYS A 42 -28.88 -4.32 -9.67
CA CYS A 42 -27.68 -3.75 -10.28
C CYS A 42 -26.93 -2.81 -9.33
N MET A 43 -27.64 -1.85 -8.71
CA MET A 43 -27.03 -0.87 -7.81
C MET A 43 -26.53 -1.51 -6.51
N SER A 44 -27.21 -2.52 -5.98
CA SER A 44 -26.74 -3.28 -4.80
C SER A 44 -25.44 -4.03 -5.11
N GLN A 45 -25.32 -4.57 -6.33
CA GLN A 45 -24.11 -5.25 -6.77
C GLN A 45 -22.99 -4.23 -6.99
N LEU A 46 -23.26 -3.10 -7.66
CA LEU A 46 -22.29 -2.02 -7.83
C LEU A 46 -21.80 -1.48 -6.49
N PHE A 47 -22.70 -1.30 -5.52
CA PHE A 47 -22.36 -0.88 -4.17
C PHE A 47 -21.39 -1.87 -3.50
N ILE A 48 -21.65 -3.17 -3.62
CA ILE A 48 -20.73 -4.21 -3.14
C ILE A 48 -19.42 -4.22 -3.91
N ASN A 49 -19.45 -4.08 -5.23
CA ASN A 49 -18.26 -4.06 -6.06
C ASN A 49 -17.34 -2.88 -5.70
N VAL A 50 -17.91 -1.70 -5.49
CA VAL A 50 -17.17 -0.49 -5.08
C VAL A 50 -16.64 -0.64 -3.65
N ASN A 51 -17.49 -0.97 -2.69
CA ASN A 51 -17.13 -0.88 -1.27
C ASN A 51 -16.43 -2.13 -0.72
N MET A 52 -16.68 -3.30 -1.32
CA MET A 52 -16.13 -4.58 -0.86
C MET A 52 -15.07 -5.16 -1.80
N MET A 53 -15.10 -4.78 -3.08
CA MET A 53 -14.16 -5.28 -4.11
C MET A 53 -13.28 -4.19 -4.72
N GLY A 54 -13.50 -2.90 -4.41
CA GLY A 54 -12.68 -1.79 -4.89
C GLY A 54 -12.80 -1.49 -6.38
N CYS A 55 -13.86 -1.95 -7.04
CA CYS A 55 -14.09 -1.66 -8.45
C CYS A 55 -14.36 -0.16 -8.64
N THR A 56 -13.80 0.42 -9.70
CA THR A 56 -14.07 1.81 -10.10
C THR A 56 -14.88 1.82 -11.38
N TYR A 57 -15.89 2.68 -11.42
CA TYR A 57 -16.76 2.91 -12.57
C TYR A 57 -16.68 4.39 -12.97
N SER A 58 -17.45 4.82 -13.97
CA SER A 58 -17.48 6.24 -14.35
C SER A 58 -17.89 7.14 -13.18
N ASP A 59 -17.41 8.39 -13.17
CA ASP A 59 -17.63 9.32 -12.06
C ASP A 59 -19.10 9.49 -11.70
N ALA A 60 -19.98 9.54 -12.71
CA ALA A 60 -21.43 9.61 -12.50
C ALA A 60 -21.99 8.38 -11.76
N VAL A 61 -21.47 7.18 -12.04
CA VAL A 61 -21.85 5.94 -11.35
C VAL A 61 -21.30 5.95 -9.93
N MET A 62 -20.04 6.36 -9.74
CA MET A 62 -19.40 6.44 -8.43
C MET A 62 -20.14 7.41 -7.49
N GLU A 63 -20.54 8.58 -8.01
CA GLU A 63 -21.35 9.56 -7.28
C GLU A 63 -22.70 8.97 -6.85
N LYS A 64 -23.39 8.31 -7.77
CA LYS A 64 -24.70 7.71 -7.52
C LYS A 64 -24.62 6.59 -6.48
N VAL A 65 -23.60 5.73 -6.55
CA VAL A 65 -23.35 4.65 -5.59
C VAL A 65 -23.04 5.22 -4.21
N ARG A 66 -22.23 6.28 -4.10
CA ARG A 66 -21.90 6.91 -2.82
C ARG A 66 -23.14 7.51 -2.15
N ARG A 67 -23.99 8.18 -2.93
CA ARG A 67 -25.23 8.79 -2.43
C ARG A 67 -26.22 7.75 -1.90
N LEU A 68 -26.46 6.67 -2.65
CA LEU A 68 -27.38 5.60 -2.21
C LEU A 68 -26.78 4.74 -1.09
N GLY A 69 -25.47 4.53 -1.11
CA GLY A 69 -24.74 3.72 -0.13
C GLY A 69 -24.58 4.35 1.26
N ALA A 70 -24.91 5.64 1.42
CA ALA A 70 -24.75 6.35 2.68
C ALA A 70 -25.53 5.67 3.83
N GLY A 71 -24.84 5.38 4.94
CA GLY A 71 -25.41 4.74 6.13
C GLY A 71 -25.58 3.23 6.05
N VAL A 72 -25.40 2.60 4.88
CA VAL A 72 -25.60 1.16 4.70
C VAL A 72 -24.53 0.35 5.43
N MET A 73 -23.28 0.79 5.38
CA MET A 73 -22.16 0.10 6.04
C MET A 73 -22.26 0.20 7.56
N GLU A 74 -22.62 1.36 8.09
CA GLU A 74 -22.83 1.62 9.51
C GLU A 74 -23.96 0.74 10.07
N THR A 75 -25.06 0.63 9.31
CA THR A 75 -26.21 -0.22 9.67
C THR A 75 -25.81 -1.70 9.68
N ALA A 76 -25.16 -2.18 8.62
CA ALA A 76 -24.72 -3.57 8.54
C ALA A 76 -23.71 -3.94 9.63
N ASN A 77 -22.80 -3.04 9.98
CA ASN A 77 -21.85 -3.24 11.07
C ASN A 77 -22.56 -3.32 12.43
N SER A 78 -23.55 -2.45 12.68
CA SER A 78 -24.34 -2.47 13.93
C SER A 78 -25.09 -3.80 14.11
N LEU A 79 -25.71 -4.30 13.03
CA LEU A 79 -26.38 -5.62 13.03
C LEU A 79 -25.42 -6.79 13.28
N THR A 80 -24.14 -6.64 12.92
CA THR A 80 -23.11 -7.65 13.19
C THR A 80 -22.70 -7.66 14.67
N LEU A 81 -22.68 -6.49 15.32
CA LEU A 81 -22.35 -6.33 16.73
C LEU A 81 -23.44 -6.90 17.65
N GLU A 82 -24.71 -6.73 17.29
CA GLU A 82 -25.86 -7.24 18.07
C GLU A 82 -25.98 -8.77 18.02
N ARG A 83 -25.42 -9.44 17.00
CA ARG A 83 -25.46 -10.90 16.83
C ARG A 83 -24.42 -11.69 17.64
N LYS A 84 -23.48 -11.02 18.34
CA LYS A 84 -22.48 -11.73 19.15
C LYS A 84 -23.14 -12.18 20.46
N PRO A 85 -23.27 -13.49 20.75
CA PRO A 85 -23.93 -13.94 21.97
C PRO A 85 -23.16 -13.41 23.18
N THR A 86 -23.90 -12.75 24.07
CA THR A 86 -23.45 -12.25 25.37
C THR A 86 -22.77 -13.39 26.12
N ALA A 87 -21.45 -13.35 26.24
CA ALA A 87 -20.71 -14.28 27.09
C ALA A 87 -21.24 -14.13 28.52
N LEU A 88 -21.77 -15.23 29.06
CA LEU A 88 -22.29 -15.35 30.42
C LEU A 88 -21.24 -14.85 31.44
N PRO A 89 -21.62 -14.06 32.47
CA PRO A 89 -20.69 -13.62 33.48
C PRO A 89 -20.24 -14.81 34.33
N SER A 90 -18.92 -15.04 34.34
CA SER A 90 -18.27 -16.02 35.21
C SER A 90 -18.56 -15.72 36.68
N LYS A 91 -18.99 -16.76 37.41
CA LYS A 91 -19.32 -16.74 38.84
C LYS A 91 -18.13 -16.22 39.65
N ARG A 92 -18.30 -15.07 40.32
CA ARG A 92 -17.41 -14.63 41.40
C ARG A 92 -17.69 -15.43 42.66
N THR A 93 -16.65 -16.07 43.19
CA THR A 93 -16.60 -16.61 44.55
C THR A 93 -16.73 -15.46 45.56
N PRO A 94 -17.51 -15.61 46.65
CA PRO A 94 -17.65 -14.56 47.66
C PRO A 94 -16.49 -14.63 48.67
N ALA A 95 -15.67 -13.59 48.71
CA ALA A 95 -14.79 -13.33 49.84
C ALA A 95 -15.56 -12.54 50.91
N THR A 96 -15.36 -12.99 52.14
CA THR A 96 -16.01 -12.68 53.40
C THR A 96 -16.02 -11.18 53.74
N ARG A 97 -17.13 -10.74 54.33
CA ARG A 97 -17.36 -9.40 54.92
C ARG A 97 -16.67 -9.30 56.28
N ASP A 98 -16.24 -8.09 56.64
CA ASP A 98 -16.26 -7.53 58.02
C ASP A 98 -15.83 -6.04 58.02
N PRO A 99 -16.12 -5.21 59.06
CA PRO A 99 -17.11 -4.12 58.93
C PRO A 99 -16.60 -2.68 59.16
N VAL A 100 -17.32 -1.73 58.54
CA VAL A 100 -17.70 -0.35 58.93
C VAL A 100 -16.77 0.49 59.84
N GLN A 101 -16.34 1.66 59.32
CA GLN A 101 -16.46 2.93 60.07
C GLN A 101 -16.57 4.15 59.12
N PRO A 102 -17.42 5.17 59.41
CA PRO A 102 -17.69 6.28 58.51
C PRO A 102 -16.89 7.54 58.86
N THR A 103 -16.42 8.27 57.85
CA THR A 103 -16.03 9.67 58.06
C THR A 103 -16.20 10.51 56.80
N THR A 104 -17.04 11.53 56.95
CA THR A 104 -17.33 12.65 56.08
C THR A 104 -16.09 13.49 55.77
N THR A 105 -15.86 13.82 54.49
CA THR A 105 -15.48 15.20 54.08
C THR A 105 -15.62 15.37 52.57
N ALA A 106 -16.28 16.47 52.18
CA ALA A 106 -16.52 16.86 50.81
C ALA A 106 -15.23 17.38 50.12
N GLY A 107 -15.01 16.96 48.87
CA GLY A 107 -13.98 17.49 47.97
C GLY A 107 -14.52 17.59 46.54
N PRO A 108 -14.05 18.56 45.73
CA PRO A 108 -14.69 18.99 44.48
C PRO A 108 -14.57 17.96 43.34
N PRO A 109 -15.41 18.04 42.29
CA PRO A 109 -15.54 16.98 41.29
C PRO A 109 -14.26 16.82 40.45
N LYS A 110 -13.72 15.60 40.45
CA LYS A 110 -12.63 15.19 39.55
C LYS A 110 -13.13 15.17 38.10
N ALA A 111 -12.34 15.80 37.23
CA ALA A 111 -12.48 15.75 35.78
C ALA A 111 -12.55 14.31 35.24
N PRO A 112 -13.28 14.06 34.14
CA PRO A 112 -13.39 12.73 33.55
C PRO A 112 -12.03 12.26 32.99
N PRO A 113 -11.65 10.98 33.18
CA PRO A 113 -10.37 10.48 32.68
C PRO A 113 -10.35 10.41 31.14
N PRO A 114 -9.22 10.71 30.49
CA PRO A 114 -9.13 10.76 29.03
C PRO A 114 -9.02 9.36 28.40
N GLN A 115 -9.79 9.16 27.33
CA GLN A 115 -9.46 8.41 26.11
C GLN A 115 -8.91 6.96 26.15
N GLN A 116 -9.06 6.18 27.23
CA GLN A 116 -8.64 4.75 27.20
C GLN A 116 -9.50 3.85 26.27
N ARG A 117 -10.72 4.27 25.91
CA ARG A 117 -11.62 3.45 25.08
C ARG A 117 -11.21 3.41 23.60
N ASN A 118 -10.46 4.41 23.12
CA ASN A 118 -10.02 4.49 21.73
C ASN A 118 -8.79 3.62 21.45
N THR A 119 -7.85 3.54 22.39
CA THR A 119 -6.58 2.79 22.23
C THR A 119 -6.79 1.28 22.11
N VAL A 120 -7.71 0.71 22.88
CA VAL A 120 -8.02 -0.74 22.81
C VAL A 120 -8.69 -1.11 21.49
N ARG A 121 -9.57 -0.25 20.96
CA ARG A 121 -10.27 -0.47 19.69
C ARG A 121 -9.31 -0.37 18.50
N LEU A 122 -8.41 0.62 18.52
CA LEU A 122 -7.34 0.81 17.53
C LEU A 122 -6.38 -0.39 17.50
N ASN A 123 -5.94 -0.89 18.66
CA ASN A 123 -5.05 -2.06 18.72
C ASN A 123 -5.71 -3.32 18.13
N SER A 124 -7.03 -3.50 18.30
CA SER A 124 -7.76 -4.62 17.71
C SER A 124 -7.92 -4.51 16.19
N GLU A 125 -8.08 -3.29 15.64
CA GLU A 125 -8.14 -3.08 14.18
C GLU A 125 -6.77 -3.15 13.52
N ASP A 126 -5.73 -2.60 14.15
CA ASP A 126 -4.35 -2.69 13.67
C ASP A 126 -3.88 -4.15 13.65
N SER A 127 -4.23 -4.95 14.68
CA SER A 127 -3.92 -6.39 14.71
C SER A 127 -4.65 -7.16 13.59
N TYR A 128 -5.93 -6.90 13.36
CA TYR A 128 -6.67 -7.51 12.24
C TYR A 128 -6.07 -7.14 10.88
N THR A 129 -5.67 -5.89 10.72
CA THR A 129 -5.10 -5.40 9.46
C THR A 129 -3.68 -5.93 9.26
N GLU A 130 -2.91 -6.11 10.32
CA GLU A 130 -1.58 -6.73 10.26
C GLU A 130 -1.68 -8.18 9.79
N GLU A 131 -2.67 -8.93 10.28
CA GLU A 131 -2.94 -10.29 9.82
C GLU A 131 -3.29 -10.33 8.33
N LYS A 132 -4.08 -9.36 7.83
CA LYS A 132 -4.32 -9.20 6.39
C LYS A 132 -3.04 -8.92 5.60
N MET A 133 -2.13 -8.11 6.12
CA MET A 133 -0.85 -7.83 5.47
C MET A 133 0.04 -9.07 5.42
N LYS A 134 0.02 -9.91 6.48
CA LYS A 134 0.68 -11.22 6.49
C LYS A 134 0.06 -12.17 5.45
N GLN A 135 -1.27 -12.16 5.30
CA GLN A 135 -1.95 -12.92 4.24
C GLN A 135 -1.57 -12.46 2.83
N ILE A 136 -1.47 -11.15 2.60
CA ILE A 136 -1.00 -10.61 1.31
C ILE A 136 0.39 -11.16 0.98
N ARG A 137 1.32 -11.19 1.95
CA ARG A 137 2.65 -11.79 1.77
C ARG A 137 2.55 -13.27 1.36
N LEU A 138 1.69 -14.06 2.01
CA LEU A 138 1.48 -15.46 1.65
C LEU A 138 0.94 -15.62 0.23
N PHE A 139 0.02 -14.76 -0.21
CA PHE A 139 -0.50 -14.81 -1.58
C PHE A 139 0.50 -14.33 -2.63
N LEU A 140 1.41 -13.41 -2.28
CA LEU A 140 2.51 -13.03 -3.16
C LEU A 140 3.50 -14.19 -3.35
N LEU A 141 3.76 -14.99 -2.32
CA LEU A 141 4.58 -16.21 -2.43
C LEU A 141 3.94 -17.31 -3.29
N GLN A 142 2.61 -17.27 -3.45
CA GLN A 142 1.85 -18.20 -4.29
C GLN A 142 1.59 -17.67 -5.71
N ALA A 143 1.92 -16.41 -5.99
CA ALA A 143 1.69 -15.81 -7.29
C ALA A 143 2.59 -16.47 -8.35
N ASP A 144 2.14 -16.46 -9.61
CA ASP A 144 2.93 -16.95 -10.73
C ASP A 144 4.27 -16.20 -10.80
N TYR A 145 5.37 -16.93 -10.86
CA TYR A 145 6.71 -16.36 -10.94
C TYR A 145 6.94 -15.60 -12.26
N ARG A 146 6.09 -15.80 -13.27
CA ARG A 146 6.12 -15.07 -14.54
C ARG A 146 5.29 -13.79 -14.53
N ALA A 147 4.48 -13.58 -13.50
CA ALA A 147 3.64 -12.39 -13.38
C ALA A 147 4.48 -11.15 -13.08
N SER A 148 4.08 -10.02 -13.65
CA SER A 148 4.62 -8.71 -13.28
C SER A 148 4.27 -8.37 -11.83
N ALA A 149 5.04 -7.48 -11.19
CA ALA A 149 4.74 -7.04 -9.82
C ALA A 149 3.34 -6.43 -9.69
N MET A 150 2.85 -5.77 -10.74
CA MET A 150 1.48 -5.25 -10.81
C MET A 150 0.44 -6.37 -10.73
N GLU A 151 0.60 -7.42 -11.53
CA GLU A 151 -0.28 -8.59 -11.51
C GLU A 151 -0.20 -9.33 -10.18
N MET A 152 1.01 -9.50 -9.64
CA MET A 152 1.23 -10.11 -8.32
C MET A 152 0.52 -9.33 -7.21
N LEU A 153 0.66 -8.00 -7.19
CA LEU A 153 0.03 -7.15 -6.21
C LEU A 153 -1.49 -7.20 -6.32
N ASN A 154 -2.03 -7.11 -7.55
CA ASN A 154 -3.47 -7.21 -7.82
C ASN A 154 -4.03 -8.58 -7.40
N HIS A 155 -3.33 -9.67 -7.71
CA HIS A 155 -3.70 -11.02 -7.28
C HIS A 155 -3.74 -11.14 -5.76
N ALA A 156 -2.66 -10.74 -5.07
CA ALA A 156 -2.54 -10.89 -3.63
C ALA A 156 -3.54 -10.02 -2.86
N THR A 157 -3.68 -8.75 -3.25
CA THR A 157 -4.63 -7.80 -2.64
C THR A 157 -6.09 -8.17 -2.94
N GLY A 158 -6.40 -8.64 -4.15
CA GLY A 158 -7.71 -9.15 -4.52
C GLY A 158 -8.11 -10.38 -3.70
N ARG A 159 -7.19 -11.35 -3.57
CA ARG A 159 -7.40 -12.57 -2.80
C ARG A 159 -7.55 -12.29 -1.29
N ALA A 160 -6.80 -11.32 -0.77
CA ALA A 160 -6.94 -10.82 0.60
C ALA A 160 -8.14 -9.87 0.81
N ARG A 161 -8.95 -9.60 -0.23
CA ARG A 161 -10.06 -8.62 -0.21
C ARG A 161 -9.64 -7.29 0.42
N SER A 162 -8.48 -6.81 0.00
CA SER A 162 -7.79 -5.65 0.57
C SER A 162 -7.27 -4.79 -0.58
N PRO A 163 -8.16 -4.07 -1.29
CA PRO A 163 -7.79 -3.32 -2.49
C PRO A 163 -6.76 -2.26 -2.15
N TRP A 164 -5.92 -1.94 -3.13
CA TRP A 164 -4.94 -0.88 -3.02
C TRP A 164 -5.36 0.35 -3.83
N THR A 165 -4.95 1.52 -3.37
CA THR A 165 -5.25 2.81 -3.99
C THR A 165 -3.98 3.64 -4.08
N GLN A 166 -3.93 4.48 -5.10
CA GLN A 166 -2.85 5.44 -5.32
C GLN A 166 -3.42 6.85 -5.25
N ASN A 167 -2.71 7.74 -4.56
CA ASN A 167 -2.98 9.17 -4.57
C ASN A 167 -1.66 9.93 -4.71
N THR A 168 -1.59 10.87 -5.64
CA THR A 168 -0.46 11.79 -5.79
C THR A 168 -0.93 13.19 -5.42
N SER A 169 -0.33 13.75 -4.36
CA SER A 169 -0.61 15.11 -3.88
C SER A 169 0.69 15.79 -3.50
N ASP A 170 0.85 17.06 -3.83
CA ASP A 170 2.08 17.85 -3.60
C ASP A 170 3.35 17.21 -4.18
N GLY A 171 3.20 16.47 -5.30
CA GLY A 171 4.28 15.72 -5.94
C GLY A 171 4.71 14.45 -5.17
N VAL A 172 4.04 14.11 -4.07
CA VAL A 172 4.30 12.91 -3.28
C VAL A 172 3.28 11.84 -3.63
N MET A 173 3.77 10.69 -4.09
CA MET A 173 2.95 9.50 -4.32
C MET A 173 2.72 8.78 -3.00
N ARG A 174 1.47 8.44 -2.73
CA ARG A 174 1.04 7.61 -1.60
C ARG A 174 0.28 6.40 -2.13
N ILE A 175 0.70 5.21 -1.71
CA ILE A 175 -0.03 3.96 -1.97
C ILE A 175 -0.54 3.41 -0.65
N SER A 176 -1.83 3.11 -0.61
CA SER A 176 -2.49 2.51 0.55
C SER A 176 -3.14 1.20 0.20
N ILE A 177 -3.05 0.21 1.09
CA ILE A 177 -3.74 -1.09 0.97
C ILE A 177 -4.75 -1.16 2.10
N ALA A 178 -6.04 -1.33 1.78
CA ALA A 178 -7.13 -1.34 2.77
C ALA A 178 -7.08 -0.16 3.77
N ASN A 179 -6.85 1.06 3.26
CA ASN A 179 -6.70 2.30 4.04
C ASN A 179 -5.49 2.36 5.00
N VAL A 180 -4.51 1.47 4.83
CA VAL A 180 -3.20 1.55 5.49
C VAL A 180 -2.17 2.07 4.52
N LEU A 181 -1.47 3.14 4.89
CA LEU A 181 -0.40 3.72 4.09
C LEU A 181 0.78 2.75 4.04
N VAL A 182 1.15 2.31 2.83
CA VAL A 182 2.23 1.34 2.59
C VAL A 182 3.47 2.03 2.06
N LEU A 183 3.31 2.94 1.11
CA LEU A 183 4.42 3.65 0.47
C LEU A 183 4.11 5.15 0.42
N GLU A 184 5.12 5.96 0.73
CA GLU A 184 5.13 7.40 0.52
C GLU A 184 6.46 7.80 -0.12
N GLN A 185 6.44 8.24 -1.39
CA GLN A 185 7.66 8.57 -2.13
C GLN A 185 7.43 9.78 -3.05
N LYS A 186 8.38 10.70 -3.06
CA LYS A 186 8.45 11.80 -4.03
C LYS A 186 9.38 11.39 -5.16
N PHE A 187 8.80 11.05 -6.31
CA PHE A 187 9.58 10.73 -7.51
C PHE A 187 10.05 12.02 -8.18
N THR A 188 11.36 12.19 -8.32
CA THR A 188 11.97 13.43 -8.83
C THR A 188 12.64 13.26 -10.19
N GLN A 189 12.98 12.03 -10.57
CA GLN A 189 13.69 11.77 -11.81
C GLN A 189 12.73 11.82 -13.02
N PRO A 190 13.07 12.56 -14.10
CA PRO A 190 12.15 12.74 -15.23
C PRO A 190 11.91 11.45 -16.04
N GLY A 191 10.66 11.16 -16.40
CA GLY A 191 10.34 9.99 -17.23
C GLY A 191 10.44 8.64 -16.51
N VAL A 192 10.55 8.63 -15.18
CA VAL A 192 10.41 7.39 -14.38
C VAL A 192 8.93 6.98 -14.32
N ASN A 193 8.65 5.72 -14.63
CA ASN A 193 7.35 5.13 -14.37
C ASN A 193 7.17 4.97 -12.85
N SER A 194 6.64 6.01 -12.21
CA SER A 194 6.56 6.10 -10.75
C SER A 194 5.65 5.02 -10.16
N ILE A 195 4.59 4.62 -10.88
CA ILE A 195 3.65 3.59 -10.42
C ILE A 195 4.34 2.22 -10.43
N GLU A 196 4.96 1.86 -11.55
CA GLU A 196 5.69 0.60 -11.68
C GLU A 196 6.82 0.50 -10.66
N GLY A 197 7.62 1.56 -10.51
CA GLY A 197 8.67 1.62 -9.49
C GLY A 197 8.13 1.45 -8.07
N ALA A 198 7.02 2.11 -7.73
CA ALA A 198 6.39 1.99 -6.42
C ALA A 198 5.83 0.58 -6.17
N VAL A 199 5.17 -0.03 -7.16
CA VAL A 199 4.62 -1.38 -7.05
C VAL A 199 5.71 -2.43 -6.94
N ASN A 200 6.79 -2.33 -7.74
CA ASN A 200 7.97 -3.18 -7.62
C ASN A 200 8.56 -3.10 -6.20
N ALA A 201 8.68 -1.90 -5.65
CA ALA A 201 9.17 -1.69 -4.30
C ALA A 201 8.26 -2.33 -3.24
N ILE A 202 6.94 -2.20 -3.39
CA ILE A 202 5.96 -2.81 -2.47
C ILE A 202 6.08 -4.33 -2.49
N VAL A 203 6.00 -4.96 -3.67
CA VAL A 203 6.05 -6.42 -3.81
C VAL A 203 7.36 -6.98 -3.27
N GLU A 204 8.50 -6.38 -3.64
CA GLU A 204 9.81 -6.79 -3.13
C GLU A 204 9.90 -6.65 -1.60
N THR A 205 9.36 -5.56 -1.04
CA THR A 205 9.35 -5.34 0.41
C THR A 205 8.42 -6.32 1.14
N PHE A 206 7.27 -6.68 0.58
CA PHE A 206 6.44 -7.72 1.19
C PHE A 206 7.15 -9.08 1.22
N LEU A 207 7.89 -9.43 0.16
CA LEU A 207 8.61 -10.70 0.07
C LEU A 207 9.86 -10.72 0.98
N HIS A 208 10.59 -9.62 1.06
CA HIS A 208 11.95 -9.57 1.63
C HIS A 208 12.18 -8.51 2.72
N GLY A 209 11.19 -7.68 3.04
CA GLY A 209 11.30 -6.56 3.99
C GLY A 209 11.25 -6.95 5.47
N GLY A 210 11.04 -8.23 5.77
CA GLY A 210 11.05 -8.76 7.13
C GLY A 210 9.68 -8.76 7.80
N ASP A 211 9.63 -8.42 9.09
CA ASP A 211 8.43 -8.45 9.91
C ASP A 211 7.54 -7.25 9.65
N VAL A 212 6.24 -7.52 9.59
CA VAL A 212 5.20 -6.54 9.31
C VAL A 212 4.57 -6.09 10.61
N SER A 213 4.45 -4.77 10.79
CA SER A 213 3.71 -4.17 11.90
C SER A 213 2.94 -2.95 11.43
N ILE A 214 1.83 -2.63 12.10
CA ILE A 214 1.03 -1.44 11.80
C ILE A 214 1.08 -0.50 12.99
N LYS A 215 1.33 0.78 12.71
CA LYS A 215 1.28 1.86 13.70
C LYS A 215 0.55 3.04 13.10
N SER A 216 -0.56 3.45 13.71
CA SER A 216 -1.34 4.62 13.26
C SER A 216 -1.70 4.55 11.77
N ARG A 217 -2.20 3.38 11.31
CA ARG A 217 -2.52 3.10 9.90
C ARG A 217 -1.35 3.27 8.91
N LYS A 218 -0.11 3.16 9.39
CA LYS A 218 1.09 3.11 8.54
C LYS A 218 1.75 1.74 8.68
N LEU A 219 2.04 1.12 7.54
CA LEU A 219 2.72 -0.15 7.48
C LEU A 219 4.22 0.05 7.73
N HIS A 220 4.78 -0.78 8.60
CA HIS A 220 6.20 -0.79 8.89
C HIS A 220 6.78 -2.18 8.63
N PHE A 221 7.93 -2.19 7.95
CA PHE A 221 8.72 -3.39 7.69
C PHE A 221 10.02 -3.31 8.47
N ASN A 222 10.25 -4.25 9.40
CA ASN A 222 11.39 -4.20 10.34
C ASN A 222 11.56 -2.82 11.01
N GLY A 223 10.45 -2.18 11.39
CA GLY A 223 10.43 -0.86 12.01
C GLY A 223 10.59 0.34 11.05
N SER A 224 10.91 0.12 9.77
CA SER A 224 10.97 1.19 8.77
C SER A 224 9.58 1.52 8.22
N GLY A 225 9.24 2.81 8.17
CA GLY A 225 7.92 3.27 7.75
C GLY A 225 7.76 3.46 6.22
N PRO A 226 6.58 3.95 5.78
CA PRO A 226 6.26 4.11 4.36
C PRO A 226 7.21 5.03 3.58
N GLN A 227 7.82 6.01 4.24
CA GLN A 227 8.78 6.94 3.62
C GLN A 227 10.11 6.25 3.27
N ASP A 228 10.48 5.21 4.03
CA ASP A 228 11.74 4.49 3.88
C ASP A 228 11.65 3.29 2.96
N LEU A 229 10.43 2.87 2.62
CA LEU A 229 10.17 1.66 1.83
C LEU A 229 10.93 1.67 0.51
N TYR A 230 10.81 2.72 -0.31
CA TYR A 230 11.44 2.78 -1.63
C TYR A 230 12.98 2.82 -1.54
N CYS A 231 13.53 3.57 -0.59
CA CYS A 231 14.99 3.60 -0.36
C CYS A 231 15.52 2.23 0.09
N ASN A 232 14.81 1.56 1.01
CA ASN A 232 15.18 0.23 1.50
C ASN A 232 15.05 -0.84 0.40
N PHE A 233 14.05 -0.72 -0.48
CA PHE A 233 13.93 -1.53 -1.69
C PHE A 233 15.17 -1.39 -2.58
N LEU A 234 15.58 -0.17 -2.93
CA LEU A 234 16.78 0.06 -3.74
C LEU A 234 18.02 -0.56 -3.08
N LYS A 235 18.21 -0.37 -1.77
CA LYS A 235 19.34 -0.97 -1.04
C LYS A 235 19.35 -2.50 -1.12
N ARG A 236 18.19 -3.15 -0.95
CA ARG A 236 18.08 -4.62 -1.06
C ARG A 236 18.36 -5.12 -2.47
N CYS A 237 17.82 -4.47 -3.49
CA CYS A 237 18.06 -4.86 -4.88
C CYS A 237 19.51 -4.63 -5.31
N LEU A 238 20.12 -3.49 -4.95
CA LEU A 238 21.54 -3.23 -5.24
C LEU A 238 22.45 -4.21 -4.51
N LYS A 239 22.14 -4.59 -3.27
CA LYS A 239 22.86 -5.66 -2.55
C LYS A 239 22.76 -7.01 -3.28
N LYS A 240 21.58 -7.37 -3.79
CA LYS A 240 21.41 -8.58 -4.63
C LYS A 240 22.20 -8.51 -5.94
N ALA A 241 22.44 -7.30 -6.45
CA ALA A 241 23.16 -7.06 -7.69
C ALA A 241 24.70 -7.08 -7.55
N GLU A 242 25.28 -7.10 -6.34
CA GLU A 242 26.75 -7.06 -6.11
C GLU A 242 27.52 -7.98 -7.07
N LYS A 243 27.12 -9.26 -7.15
CA LYS A 243 27.77 -10.25 -8.02
C LYS A 243 27.41 -10.12 -9.49
N LEU A 244 26.21 -9.63 -9.79
CA LEU A 244 25.70 -9.51 -11.16
C LEU A 244 26.26 -8.29 -11.88
N ALA A 245 26.44 -7.20 -11.14
CA ALA A 245 27.00 -5.95 -11.62
C ALA A 245 28.53 -6.00 -11.71
N SER A 246 29.20 -6.92 -11.01
CA SER A 246 30.66 -7.05 -11.04
C SER A 246 31.19 -7.22 -12.47
N GLY A 247 31.98 -6.24 -12.94
CA GLY A 247 32.56 -6.25 -14.27
C GLY A 247 31.65 -5.73 -15.39
N ALA A 248 30.46 -5.21 -15.07
CA ALA A 248 29.55 -4.58 -16.03
C ALA A 248 30.06 -3.18 -16.45
N LYS A 249 30.96 -3.15 -17.43
CA LYS A 249 31.63 -1.92 -17.88
C LYS A 249 30.86 -1.09 -18.91
N THR A 250 29.74 -1.59 -19.43
CA THR A 250 28.95 -0.87 -20.44
C THR A 250 27.53 -0.63 -19.95
N PHE A 251 26.85 0.36 -20.52
CA PHE A 251 25.44 0.64 -20.20
C PHE A 251 24.57 -0.62 -20.36
N LYS A 252 24.72 -1.32 -21.48
CA LYS A 252 23.97 -2.55 -21.76
C LYS A 252 24.25 -3.66 -20.76
N ALA A 253 25.52 -3.84 -20.37
CA ALA A 253 25.89 -4.87 -19.39
C ALA A 253 25.31 -4.56 -18.01
N LEU A 254 25.35 -3.29 -17.60
CA LEU A 254 24.80 -2.86 -16.30
C LEU A 254 23.27 -2.95 -16.30
N LEU A 255 22.59 -2.56 -17.38
CA LEU A 255 21.14 -2.72 -17.54
C LEU A 255 20.74 -4.19 -17.36
N MET A 256 21.36 -5.12 -18.09
CA MET A 256 21.05 -6.56 -17.98
C MET A 256 21.33 -7.13 -16.58
N ALA A 257 22.31 -6.58 -15.84
CA ALA A 257 22.58 -6.98 -14.47
C ALA A 257 21.50 -6.49 -13.49
N LEU A 258 21.03 -5.25 -13.68
CA LEU A 258 20.00 -4.63 -12.84
C LEU A 258 18.60 -5.17 -13.11
N GLU A 259 18.27 -5.49 -14.37
CA GLU A 259 16.99 -6.11 -14.74
C GLU A 259 16.75 -7.43 -14.00
N LYS A 260 17.82 -8.21 -13.74
CA LYS A 260 17.74 -9.46 -12.97
C LYS A 260 17.34 -9.27 -11.51
N VAL A 261 17.41 -8.04 -10.99
CA VAL A 261 16.98 -7.68 -9.64
C VAL A 261 15.82 -6.68 -9.63
N ASN A 262 15.07 -6.61 -10.74
CA ASN A 262 13.91 -5.73 -10.93
C ASN A 262 14.25 -4.23 -10.78
N LEU A 263 15.45 -3.84 -11.22
CA LEU A 263 15.85 -2.45 -11.33
C LEU A 263 16.03 -2.08 -12.80
N ASP A 264 15.48 -0.93 -13.20
CA ASP A 264 15.68 -0.35 -14.52
C ASP A 264 16.90 0.59 -14.51
N LEU A 265 17.56 0.74 -15.66
CA LEU A 265 18.66 1.68 -15.88
C LEU A 265 18.32 2.61 -17.04
N SER A 266 18.31 3.92 -16.80
CA SER A 266 18.05 4.91 -17.84
C SER A 266 19.13 5.98 -17.93
N GLN A 267 19.35 6.46 -19.16
CA GLN A 267 20.18 7.62 -19.44
C GLN A 267 19.28 8.81 -19.77
N HIS A 268 19.53 9.95 -19.14
CA HIS A 268 18.89 11.21 -19.47
C HIS A 268 19.93 12.25 -19.86
N SER A 269 19.64 13.01 -20.91
CA SER A 269 20.52 14.07 -21.40
C SER A 269 19.79 15.40 -21.41
N THR A 270 20.43 16.42 -20.85
CA THR A 270 19.91 17.78 -20.82
C THR A 270 20.93 18.72 -21.46
N HIS A 271 20.50 19.46 -22.49
CA HIS A 271 21.33 20.50 -23.07
C HIS A 271 21.47 21.67 -22.10
N LEU A 272 22.71 22.12 -21.88
CA LEU A 272 23.02 23.31 -21.09
C LEU A 272 23.28 24.49 -22.03
N GLN A 273 23.51 25.67 -21.46
CA GLN A 273 23.93 26.83 -22.26
C GLN A 273 25.26 26.55 -22.98
N GLY A 274 25.33 26.95 -24.26
CA GLY A 274 26.45 26.66 -25.13
C GLY A 274 26.41 25.24 -25.72
N TRP A 275 27.58 24.66 -25.97
CA TRP A 275 27.74 23.33 -26.54
C TRP A 275 27.99 22.24 -25.48
N SER A 276 27.48 22.46 -24.26
CA SER A 276 27.66 21.54 -23.13
C SER A 276 26.39 20.74 -22.89
N GLN A 277 26.54 19.48 -22.50
CA GLN A 277 25.42 18.57 -22.25
C GLN A 277 25.60 17.88 -20.92
N LYS A 278 24.57 17.90 -20.08
CA LYS A 278 24.54 17.12 -18.84
C LYS A 278 23.99 15.73 -19.15
N VAL A 279 24.68 14.70 -18.69
CA VAL A 279 24.27 13.30 -18.79
C VAL A 279 24.08 12.73 -17.39
N ASP A 280 22.90 12.19 -17.16
CA ASP A 280 22.50 11.55 -15.92
C ASP A 280 22.24 10.06 -16.17
N ILE A 281 22.82 9.20 -15.33
CA ILE A 281 22.54 7.75 -15.30
C ILE A 281 21.73 7.48 -14.04
N ARG A 282 20.62 6.76 -14.19
CA ARG A 282 19.59 6.62 -13.16
C ARG A 282 19.14 5.18 -13.02
N ILE A 283 18.86 4.77 -11.79
CA ILE A 283 18.36 3.45 -11.45
C ILE A 283 16.96 3.61 -10.83
N GLY A 284 15.91 3.47 -11.64
CA GLY A 284 14.57 3.94 -11.26
C GLY A 284 14.59 5.43 -10.88
N ASP A 285 14.16 5.77 -9.67
CA ASP A 285 14.18 7.14 -9.13
C ASP A 285 15.50 7.53 -8.43
N LEU A 286 16.52 6.67 -8.46
CA LEU A 286 17.85 6.97 -7.92
C LEU A 286 18.71 7.64 -8.99
N LEU A 287 19.24 8.84 -8.71
CA LEU A 287 20.31 9.41 -9.50
C LEU A 287 21.62 8.69 -9.16
N ALA A 288 22.09 7.83 -10.07
CA ALA A 288 23.26 6.98 -9.84
C ALA A 288 24.57 7.67 -10.23
N SER A 289 24.56 8.47 -11.29
CA SER A 289 25.72 9.27 -11.69
C SER A 289 25.29 10.47 -12.54
N SER A 290 26.07 11.55 -12.48
CA SER A 290 25.81 12.78 -13.22
C SER A 290 27.14 13.37 -13.71
N ARG A 291 27.22 13.74 -14.99
CA ARG A 291 28.42 14.34 -15.60
C ARG A 291 28.03 15.41 -16.60
N VAL A 292 28.74 16.54 -16.59
CA VAL A 292 28.65 17.55 -17.65
C VAL A 292 29.73 17.25 -18.68
N LEU A 293 29.31 17.14 -19.94
CA LEU A 293 30.16 16.91 -21.10
C LEU A 293 30.36 18.21 -21.87
N SER A 294 31.59 18.41 -22.33
CA SER A 294 31.98 19.53 -23.20
C SER A 294 31.59 19.27 -24.66
N LYS A 295 31.68 20.31 -25.51
CA LYS A 295 31.41 20.22 -26.96
C LYS A 295 32.12 19.04 -27.63
N GLY A 296 33.39 18.84 -27.27
CA GLY A 296 34.23 17.80 -27.86
C GLY A 296 33.85 16.38 -27.44
N GLU A 297 33.06 16.22 -26.37
CA GLU A 297 32.58 14.95 -25.81
C GLU A 297 31.14 14.64 -26.24
N CYS A 298 30.37 15.63 -26.71
CA CYS A 298 28.99 15.47 -27.18
C CYS A 298 28.86 14.75 -28.54
N VAL A 299 29.95 14.19 -29.07
CA VAL A 299 29.93 13.35 -30.27
C VAL A 299 29.62 11.91 -29.86
N ARG A 300 28.71 11.24 -30.58
CA ARG A 300 28.17 9.91 -30.24
C ARG A 300 29.19 8.93 -29.65
N ALA A 301 30.29 8.66 -30.33
CA ALA A 301 31.30 7.71 -29.85
C ALA A 301 31.94 8.10 -28.50
N LYS A 302 32.15 9.39 -28.25
CA LYS A 302 32.70 9.89 -26.98
C LYS A 302 31.64 9.96 -25.88
N LEU A 303 30.40 10.27 -26.25
CA LEU A 303 29.25 10.19 -25.35
C LEU A 303 29.06 8.76 -24.85
N ASP A 304 29.02 7.79 -25.76
CA ASP A 304 28.87 6.36 -25.43
C ASP A 304 30.00 5.90 -24.51
N LYS A 305 31.25 6.28 -24.84
CA LYS A 305 32.40 6.01 -23.97
C LYS A 305 32.26 6.64 -22.58
N ALA A 306 31.81 7.90 -22.50
CA ALA A 306 31.62 8.59 -21.23
C ALA A 306 30.51 7.94 -20.39
N VAL A 307 29.44 7.47 -21.02
CA VAL A 307 28.35 6.70 -20.39
C VAL A 307 28.88 5.36 -19.87
N ASP A 308 29.64 4.62 -20.66
CA ASP A 308 30.23 3.35 -20.24
C ASP A 308 31.20 3.55 -19.05
N GLU A 309 32.01 4.61 -19.06
CA GLU A 309 32.85 4.99 -17.91
C GLU A 309 32.02 5.32 -16.65
N MET A 310 30.87 5.98 -16.81
CA MET A 310 29.94 6.23 -15.70
C MET A 310 29.34 4.93 -15.18
N CYS A 311 28.90 4.03 -16.07
CA CYS A 311 28.36 2.72 -15.70
C CYS A 311 29.39 1.83 -15.02
N ALA A 312 30.65 1.84 -15.48
CA ALA A 312 31.73 1.11 -14.83
C ALA A 312 31.94 1.57 -13.37
N ARG A 313 31.92 2.88 -13.10
CA ARG A 313 32.01 3.39 -11.72
C ARG A 313 30.83 2.95 -10.86
N ILE A 314 29.60 3.02 -11.40
CA ILE A 314 28.40 2.55 -10.68
C ILE A 314 28.51 1.05 -10.39
N SER A 315 28.94 0.26 -11.38
CA SER A 315 29.18 -1.18 -11.26
C SER A 315 30.19 -1.50 -10.15
N ASP A 316 31.30 -0.77 -10.07
CA ASP A 316 32.31 -0.93 -9.01
C ASP A 316 31.76 -0.55 -7.63
N THR A 317 31.00 0.55 -7.52
CA THR A 317 30.33 0.94 -6.26
C THR A 317 29.35 -0.14 -5.78
N ILE A 318 28.57 -0.72 -6.70
CA ILE A 318 27.65 -1.82 -6.39
C ILE A 318 28.43 -3.06 -5.98
N ALA A 319 29.44 -3.48 -6.76
CA ALA A 319 30.19 -4.72 -6.53
C ALA A 319 31.01 -4.70 -5.23
N THR A 320 31.47 -3.53 -4.79
CA THR A 320 32.20 -3.36 -3.53
C THR A 320 31.28 -3.34 -2.30
N GLY A 321 29.96 -3.31 -2.49
CA GLY A 321 29.00 -3.21 -1.38
C GLY A 321 29.02 -1.85 -0.67
N THR A 322 29.65 -0.84 -1.27
CA THR A 322 29.81 0.51 -0.69
C THR A 322 28.63 1.45 -1.00
N VAL A 323 27.51 0.88 -1.46
CA VAL A 323 26.31 1.62 -1.89
C VAL A 323 25.77 2.50 -0.76
N ASN A 324 25.93 3.81 -0.91
CA ASN A 324 25.38 4.81 -0.01
C ASN A 324 24.28 5.63 -0.72
N ILE A 325 23.03 5.33 -0.40
CA ILE A 325 21.88 6.08 -0.92
C ILE A 325 21.49 7.17 0.09
N VAL A 326 21.51 8.41 -0.37
CA VAL A 326 21.12 9.57 0.44
C VAL A 326 19.90 10.28 -0.15
N ARG A 327 19.10 10.89 0.72
CA ARG A 327 18.03 11.80 0.32
C ARG A 327 18.58 13.22 0.21
N THR A 328 18.30 13.87 -0.90
CA THR A 328 18.69 15.27 -1.17
C THR A 328 17.49 16.04 -1.69
N ASP A 329 17.64 17.35 -1.88
CA ASP A 329 16.61 18.19 -2.49
C ASP A 329 16.27 17.77 -3.92
N ARG A 330 17.20 17.07 -4.60
CA ARG A 330 17.03 16.52 -5.96
C ARG A 330 16.44 15.10 -5.97
N GLY A 331 16.09 14.56 -4.81
CA GLY A 331 15.62 13.19 -4.63
C GLY A 331 16.70 12.25 -4.12
N LEU A 332 16.62 10.98 -4.50
CA LEU A 332 17.59 9.97 -4.08
C LEU A 332 18.86 10.05 -4.94
N GLU A 333 20.02 10.07 -4.29
CA GLU A 333 21.33 10.07 -4.95
C GLU A 333 22.20 8.92 -4.43
N LEU A 334 22.94 8.29 -5.35
CA LEU A 334 24.04 7.39 -5.01
C LEU A 334 25.30 8.22 -4.76
N ARG A 335 25.96 8.04 -3.61
CA ARG A 335 27.16 8.77 -3.22
C ARG A 335 28.34 7.88 -2.93
#